data_AF-A0A7D9L2Y7-F1
#
_entry.id   AF-A0A7D9L2Y7-F1
#
_cell.length_a   1.000
_cell.length_b   1.000
_cell.length_c   1.000
_cell.angle_alpha   90.00
_cell.angle_beta   90.00
_cell.angle_gamma   90.00
#
_symmetry.space_group_name_H-M   'P 1'
#
loop_
_entity.id
_entity.type
_entity.pdbx_description
1 polymer ?
#
loop_
_entity_poly.entity_id
_entity_poly.type
_entity_poly.pdbx_seq_one_letter_code
_entity_poly.pdbx_strand_id
1 'polypeptide(L)'
;MKAVLGIELLATGFLSALPYLVMTGVLHLSGFTSDFVIAKRFCTTTCVRKICVCIGFVFQAIFTVSVGYTTNVDVAVILLTFGVGMGGFVWSGFSVNMIDIAPRYAGLLMGISNCIATLPGIVGPPIAGALTPNETVAEWRSVFYISGGISLLGCILFGLLASSIKQEWNDNEYKVIPSSPINSPD
;
A
#
# COMPACT_ATOMS: atom_id res chain seq x y z
N MET A 1 19.49 17.25 10.03
CA MET A 1 19.50 16.70 11.42
C MET A 1 20.42 15.49 11.65
N LYS A 2 21.05 14.85 10.64
CA LYS A 2 21.95 13.68 10.86
C LYS A 2 23.37 14.01 11.37
N ALA A 3 23.76 15.28 11.42
CA ALA A 3 25.16 15.67 11.69
C ALA A 3 25.44 16.14 13.13
N VAL A 4 24.45 16.22 14.02
CA VAL A 4 24.58 16.94 15.31
C VAL A 4 24.37 16.06 16.56
N LEU A 5 23.82 14.85 16.44
CA LEU A 5 23.75 13.91 17.56
C LEU A 5 24.65 12.70 17.27
N GLY A 6 25.77 12.62 17.97
CA GLY A 6 26.62 11.41 18.06
C GLY A 6 25.93 10.28 18.82
N ILE A 7 24.68 9.98 18.49
CA ILE A 7 23.97 8.78 18.90
C ILE A 7 24.24 7.75 17.80
N GLU A 8 24.75 6.59 18.23
CA GLU A 8 25.20 5.48 17.41
C GLU A 8 24.34 5.26 16.16
N LEU A 9 24.99 5.27 15.00
CA LEU A 9 24.41 4.94 13.69
C LEU A 9 23.56 3.64 13.75
N LEU A 10 23.96 2.71 14.63
CA LEU A 10 23.28 1.46 14.95
C LEU A 10 21.90 1.65 15.59
N ALA A 11 21.77 2.52 16.60
CA ALA A 11 20.51 2.76 17.30
C ALA A 11 19.46 3.39 16.37
N THR A 12 19.89 4.36 15.55
CA THR A 12 19.02 5.00 14.54
C THR A 12 18.65 4.03 13.41
N GLY A 13 19.59 3.15 13.02
CA GLY A 13 19.35 2.07 12.05
C GLY A 13 18.30 1.07 12.54
N PHE A 14 18.40 0.64 13.80
CA PHE A 14 17.43 -0.28 14.39
C PHE A 14 16.04 0.35 14.49
N LEU A 15 15.95 1.60 14.97
CA LEU A 15 14.70 2.36 15.02
C LEU A 15 14.04 2.53 13.64
N SER A 16 14.84 2.71 12.59
CA SER A 16 14.32 2.84 11.21
C SER A 16 13.90 1.51 10.60
N ALA A 17 14.45 0.38 11.07
CA ALA A 17 14.11 -0.96 10.59
C ALA A 17 12.83 -1.53 11.23
N LEU A 18 12.52 -1.11 12.47
CA LEU A 18 11.35 -1.59 13.22
C LEU A 18 10.02 -1.54 12.44
N PRO A 19 9.64 -0.43 11.78
CA PRO A 19 8.39 -0.35 11.02
C PRO A 19 8.30 -1.41 9.92
N TYR A 20 9.40 -1.66 9.22
CA TYR A 20 9.45 -2.63 8.12
C TYR A 20 9.47 -4.08 8.61
N LEU A 21 10.10 -4.35 9.76
CA LEU A 21 10.03 -5.66 10.40
C LEU A 21 8.61 -5.99 10.85
N VAL A 22 7.93 -5.04 11.50
CA VAL A 22 6.53 -5.21 11.90
C VAL A 22 5.64 -5.37 10.67
N MET A 23 5.83 -4.55 9.63
CA MET A 23 5.09 -4.67 8.36
C MET A 23 5.27 -6.05 7.74
N THR A 24 6.48 -6.59 7.73
CA THR A 24 6.76 -7.94 7.20
C THR A 24 6.00 -9.01 7.98
N GLY A 25 6.03 -8.95 9.32
CA GLY A 25 5.29 -9.89 10.16
C GLY A 25 3.78 -9.81 9.94
N VAL A 26 3.24 -8.59 9.90
CA VAL A 26 1.81 -8.34 9.63
C VAL A 26 1.41 -8.84 8.24
N LEU A 27 2.23 -8.61 7.22
CA LEU A 27 1.99 -9.06 5.85
C LEU A 27 1.84 -10.59 5.75
N HIS A 28 2.71 -11.34 6.41
CA HIS A 28 2.62 -12.80 6.41
C HIS A 28 1.38 -13.27 7.16
N LEU A 29 1.13 -12.70 8.35
CA LEU A 29 -0.05 -13.05 9.15
C LEU A 29 -1.35 -12.74 8.41
N SER A 30 -1.45 -11.58 7.76
CA SER A 30 -2.62 -11.19 6.99
C SER A 30 -2.82 -12.08 5.76
N GLY A 31 -1.74 -12.48 5.09
CA GLY A 31 -1.77 -13.46 4.00
C GLY A 31 -2.34 -14.81 4.46
N PHE A 32 -1.74 -15.42 5.48
CA PHE A 32 -2.21 -16.70 6.03
C PHE A 32 -3.67 -16.64 6.50
N THR A 33 -4.04 -15.56 7.19
CA THR A 33 -5.42 -15.37 7.66
C THR A 33 -6.39 -15.23 6.50
N SER A 34 -6.03 -14.46 5.47
CA SER A 34 -6.85 -14.27 4.28
C SER A 34 -7.08 -15.59 3.55
N ASP A 35 -6.00 -16.35 3.33
CA ASP A 35 -6.07 -17.63 2.61
C ASP A 35 -6.86 -18.68 3.40
N PHE A 36 -6.73 -18.68 4.73
CA PHE A 36 -7.54 -19.53 5.61
C PHE A 36 -9.04 -19.21 5.50
N VAL A 37 -9.41 -17.92 5.54
CA VAL A 37 -10.80 -17.46 5.44
C VAL A 37 -11.40 -17.81 4.09
N ILE A 38 -10.62 -17.68 3.01
CA ILE A 38 -11.03 -18.07 1.65
C ILE A 38 -11.17 -19.59 1.55
N ALA A 39 -10.22 -20.37 2.08
CA ALA A 39 -10.23 -21.83 2.05
C ALA A 39 -11.43 -22.43 2.80
N LYS A 40 -11.83 -21.81 3.90
CA LYS A 40 -13.03 -22.19 4.66
C LYS A 40 -14.34 -21.68 4.05
N ARG A 41 -14.29 -20.97 2.91
CA ARG A 41 -15.43 -20.38 2.20
C ARG A 41 -16.31 -19.47 3.07
N PHE A 42 -15.72 -18.81 4.07
CA PHE A 42 -16.45 -17.84 4.89
C PHE A 42 -16.80 -16.57 4.12
N CYS A 43 -15.93 -16.13 3.22
CA CYS A 43 -16.10 -14.95 2.37
C CYS A 43 -15.57 -15.20 0.95
N THR A 44 -16.05 -14.41 -0.02
CA THR A 44 -15.47 -14.40 -1.37
C THR A 44 -14.10 -13.73 -1.38
N THR A 45 -13.25 -14.06 -2.35
CA THR A 45 -11.92 -13.45 -2.51
C THR A 45 -12.00 -11.92 -2.51
N THR A 46 -12.94 -11.34 -3.27
CA THR A 46 -13.17 -9.89 -3.31
C THR A 46 -13.51 -9.29 -1.95
N CYS A 47 -14.36 -9.96 -1.18
CA CYS A 47 -14.73 -9.48 0.16
C CYS A 47 -13.51 -9.49 1.09
N VAL A 48 -12.71 -10.57 1.09
CA VAL A 48 -11.49 -10.66 1.91
C VAL A 48 -10.48 -9.60 1.51
N ARG A 49 -10.20 -9.41 0.20
CA ARG A 49 -9.27 -8.38 -0.26
C ARG A 49 -9.73 -6.97 0.12
N LYS A 50 -11.04 -6.67 0.01
CA LYS A 50 -11.61 -5.39 0.46
C LYS A 50 -11.42 -5.19 1.97
N ILE A 51 -11.78 -6.19 2.78
CA ILE A 51 -11.65 -6.11 4.24
C ILE A 51 -10.20 -5.86 4.64
N CYS A 52 -9.23 -6.58 4.08
CA CYS A 52 -7.81 -6.39 4.38
C CYS A 52 -7.33 -4.97 4.06
N VAL A 53 -7.65 -4.45 2.88
CA VAL A 53 -7.26 -3.08 2.49
C VAL A 53 -7.95 -2.03 3.35
N CYS A 54 -9.25 -2.19 3.61
CA CYS A 54 -10.00 -1.23 4.43
C CYS A 54 -9.51 -1.20 5.87
N ILE A 55 -9.32 -2.36 6.51
CA ILE A 55 -8.75 -2.46 7.86
C ILE A 55 -7.37 -1.79 7.88
N GLY A 56 -6.49 -2.15 6.94
CA GLY A 56 -5.15 -1.56 6.86
C GLY A 56 -5.17 -0.03 6.80
N PHE A 57 -5.95 0.55 5.88
CA PHE A 57 -6.03 2.01 5.74
C PHE A 57 -6.73 2.72 6.90
N VAL A 58 -7.78 2.15 7.49
CA VAL A 58 -8.45 2.73 8.65
C VAL A 58 -7.50 2.78 9.85
N PHE A 59 -6.83 1.67 10.16
CA PHE A 59 -5.87 1.64 11.26
C PHE A 59 -4.66 2.54 10.97
N GLN A 60 -4.12 2.53 9.76
CA GLN A 60 -3.05 3.43 9.35
C GLN A 60 -3.45 4.89 9.54
N ALA A 61 -4.68 5.29 9.18
CA ALA A 61 -5.18 6.64 9.38
C ALA A 61 -5.28 7.00 10.88
N ILE A 62 -5.82 6.11 11.71
CA ILE A 62 -5.94 6.33 13.17
C ILE A 62 -4.56 6.52 13.80
N PHE A 63 -3.60 5.63 13.51
CA PHE A 63 -2.26 5.72 14.06
C PHE A 63 -1.51 6.97 13.57
N THR A 64 -1.62 7.30 12.28
CA THR A 64 -0.97 8.48 11.69
C THR A 64 -1.49 9.78 12.31
N VAL A 65 -2.80 9.91 12.50
CA VAL A 65 -3.39 11.08 13.17
C VAL A 65 -2.98 11.14 14.64
N SER A 66 -2.93 10.00 15.33
CA SER A 66 -2.55 9.91 16.75
C SER A 66 -1.09 10.36 17.01
N VAL A 67 -0.20 10.15 16.04
CA VAL A 67 1.19 10.65 16.10
C VAL A 67 1.22 12.17 16.24
N GLY A 68 0.36 12.89 15.51
CA GLY A 68 0.30 14.35 15.56
C GLY A 68 -0.07 14.91 16.95
N TYR A 69 -0.76 14.12 17.77
CA TYR A 69 -1.16 14.54 19.12
C TYR A 69 -0.10 14.29 20.19
N THR A 70 0.91 13.48 19.87
CA THR A 70 1.88 13.04 20.87
C THR A 70 3.14 13.90 20.82
N THR A 71 3.61 14.35 21.98
CA THR A 71 4.87 15.10 22.12
C THR A 71 6.03 14.22 22.59
N ASN A 72 5.75 12.98 23.01
CA ASN A 72 6.75 12.01 23.45
C ASN A 72 7.31 11.23 22.25
N VAL A 73 8.63 11.26 22.09
CA VAL A 73 9.32 10.64 20.94
C VAL A 73 9.12 9.13 20.91
N ASP A 74 9.24 8.44 22.05
CA ASP A 74 9.11 6.98 22.11
C ASP A 74 7.71 6.52 21.69
N VAL A 75 6.68 7.24 22.15
CA VAL A 75 5.29 6.93 21.80
C VAL A 75 5.02 7.23 20.33
N ALA A 76 5.58 8.33 19.79
CA ALA A 76 5.46 8.65 18.37
C ALA A 76 6.10 7.56 17.48
N VAL A 77 7.28 7.05 17.87
CA VAL A 77 7.95 5.95 17.16
C VAL A 77 7.10 4.68 17.19
N ILE A 78 6.54 4.31 18.34
CA ILE A 78 5.67 3.13 18.47
C ILE A 78 4.44 3.27 17.58
N LEU A 79 3.75 4.42 17.63
CA LEU A 79 2.57 4.69 16.82
C LEU A 79 2.88 4.69 15.32
N LEU A 80 4.01 5.28 14.90
CA LEU A 80 4.46 5.23 13.50
C LEU A 80 4.79 3.80 13.07
N THR A 81 5.45 3.04 13.93
CA THR A 81 5.78 1.63 13.67
C THR A 81 4.53 0.79 13.45
N PHE A 82 3.51 0.95 14.31
CA PHE A 82 2.22 0.28 14.11
C PHE A 82 1.47 0.82 12.89
N GLY A 83 1.48 2.13 12.65
CA GLY A 83 0.85 2.73 11.47
C GLY A 83 1.39 2.19 10.15
N VAL A 84 2.71 2.14 10.01
CA VAL A 84 3.39 1.54 8.84
C VAL A 84 3.20 0.01 8.81
N GLY A 85 3.25 -0.63 9.98
CA GLY A 85 3.02 -2.07 10.11
C GLY A 85 1.67 -2.52 9.56
N MET A 86 0.61 -1.74 9.82
CA MET A 86 -0.73 -1.98 9.28
C MET A 86 -0.80 -1.84 7.74
N GLY A 87 0.17 -1.17 7.12
CA GLY A 87 0.38 -1.18 5.67
C GLY A 87 0.62 -2.59 5.10
N GLY A 88 1.06 -3.55 5.93
CA GLY A 88 1.17 -4.96 5.55
C GLY A 88 -0.19 -5.58 5.16
N PHE A 89 -1.28 -5.21 5.85
CA PHE A 89 -2.63 -5.64 5.47
C PHE A 89 -3.04 -5.09 4.11
N VAL A 90 -2.76 -3.81 3.86
CA VAL A 90 -3.03 -3.17 2.56
C VAL A 90 -2.28 -3.90 1.46
N TRP A 91 -0.98 -4.15 1.66
CA TRP A 91 -0.14 -4.82 0.68
C TRP A 91 -0.63 -6.24 0.36
N SER A 92 -0.99 -7.04 1.36
CA SER A 92 -1.57 -8.38 1.13
C SER A 92 -2.89 -8.35 0.35
N GLY A 93 -3.66 -7.27 0.46
CA GLY A 93 -4.94 -7.14 -0.21
C GLY A 93 -4.82 -6.70 -1.67
N PHE A 94 -4.09 -5.61 -1.94
CA PHE A 94 -4.04 -5.03 -3.30
C PHE A 94 -3.09 -5.79 -4.24
N SER A 95 -1.95 -6.29 -3.74
CA SER A 95 -0.94 -6.94 -4.60
C SER A 95 -1.47 -8.24 -5.20
N VAL A 96 -2.19 -9.02 -4.38
CA VAL A 96 -2.85 -10.25 -4.82
C VAL A 96 -4.08 -9.96 -5.69
N ASN A 97 -4.78 -8.84 -5.45
CA ASN A 97 -5.94 -8.46 -6.24
C ASN A 97 -5.63 -8.30 -7.74
N MET A 98 -4.47 -7.73 -8.10
CA MET A 98 -4.06 -7.60 -9.51
C MET A 98 -3.85 -8.97 -10.19
N ILE A 99 -3.33 -9.94 -9.43
CA ILE A 99 -3.16 -11.32 -9.89
C ILE A 99 -4.53 -11.99 -10.04
N ASP A 100 -5.44 -11.77 -9.09
CA ASP A 100 -6.81 -12.31 -9.12
C ASP A 100 -7.61 -11.81 -10.35
N ILE A 101 -7.42 -10.54 -10.74
CA ILE A 101 -8.12 -9.90 -11.88
C ILE A 101 -7.61 -10.41 -13.24
N ALA A 102 -6.30 -10.40 -13.46
CA ALA A 102 -5.72 -10.74 -14.75
C ALA A 102 -4.34 -11.39 -14.61
N PRO A 103 -4.27 -12.69 -14.31
CA PRO A 103 -3.01 -13.40 -14.08
C PRO A 103 -1.98 -13.24 -15.21
N ARG A 104 -2.43 -13.20 -16.48
CA ARG A 104 -1.52 -13.06 -17.64
C ARG A 104 -0.93 -11.65 -17.77
N TYR A 105 -1.68 -10.65 -17.34
CA TYR A 105 -1.30 -9.23 -17.45
C TYR A 105 -0.89 -8.63 -16.10
N ALA A 106 -0.80 -9.45 -15.04
CA ALA A 106 -0.58 -8.99 -13.67
C ALA A 106 0.70 -8.16 -13.52
N GLY A 107 1.80 -8.56 -14.18
CA GLY A 107 3.05 -7.80 -14.17
C GLY A 107 2.92 -6.41 -14.80
N LEU A 108 2.18 -6.30 -15.91
CA LEU A 108 1.90 -5.01 -16.55
C LEU A 108 1.02 -4.12 -15.67
N LEU A 109 -0.05 -4.68 -15.11
CA LEU A 109 -0.95 -3.96 -14.20
C LEU A 109 -0.20 -3.45 -12.97
N MET A 110 0.65 -4.29 -12.36
CA MET A 110 1.46 -3.93 -11.21
C MET A 110 2.48 -2.84 -11.55
N GLY A 111 3.10 -2.91 -12.74
CA GLY A 111 4.00 -1.88 -13.25
C GLY A 111 3.31 -0.52 -13.41
N ILE A 112 2.17 -0.48 -14.11
CA ILE A 112 1.39 0.76 -14.30
C ILE A 112 0.96 1.33 -12.95
N SER A 113 0.46 0.47 -12.05
CA SER A 113 0.06 0.90 -10.70
C SER A 113 1.23 1.49 -9.91
N ASN A 114 2.44 0.92 -10.01
CA ASN A 114 3.61 1.42 -9.30
C ASN A 114 4.08 2.77 -9.87
N CYS A 115 4.03 2.95 -11.20
CA CYS A 115 4.30 4.24 -11.83
C CYS A 115 3.38 5.34 -11.29
N ILE A 116 2.07 5.07 -11.21
CA ILE A 116 1.11 6.01 -10.65
C ILE A 116 1.36 6.24 -9.15
N ALA A 117 1.67 5.19 -8.39
CA ALA A 117 1.95 5.27 -6.96
C ALA A 117 3.26 6.04 -6.64
N THR A 118 4.21 6.08 -7.56
CA THR A 118 5.47 6.82 -7.39
C THR A 118 5.27 8.33 -7.46
N LEU A 119 4.24 8.82 -8.18
CA LEU A 119 3.97 10.26 -8.32
C LEU A 119 3.73 10.94 -6.97
N PRO A 120 2.81 10.47 -6.09
CA PRO A 120 2.68 10.96 -4.71
C PRO A 120 3.98 10.93 -3.90
N GLY A 121 4.84 9.93 -4.12
CA GLY A 121 6.13 9.82 -3.45
C GLY A 121 7.12 10.93 -3.85
N ILE A 122 7.03 11.42 -5.09
CA ILE A 122 7.85 12.52 -5.59
C ILE A 122 7.31 13.87 -5.09
N VAL A 123 6.00 14.10 -5.16
CA VAL A 123 5.39 15.39 -4.78
C VAL A 123 5.15 15.55 -3.28
N GLY A 124 5.11 14.45 -2.53
CA GLY A 124 4.82 14.44 -1.10
C GLY A 124 5.79 15.28 -0.25
N PRO A 125 7.12 15.04 -0.31
CA PRO A 125 8.07 15.79 0.51
C PRO A 125 8.08 17.31 0.24
N PRO A 126 8.03 17.81 -1.01
CA PRO A 126 7.88 19.24 -1.28
C PRO A 126 6.60 19.85 -0.68
N ILE A 127 5.46 19.16 -0.81
CA ILE A 127 4.18 19.63 -0.24
C ILE A 127 4.25 19.66 1.28
N ALA A 128 4.79 18.61 1.91
CA ALA A 128 4.97 18.57 3.36
C ALA A 128 5.86 19.72 3.85
N GLY A 129 6.99 19.97 3.18
CA GLY A 129 7.88 21.08 3.50
C GLY A 129 7.22 22.46 3.34
N ALA A 130 6.39 22.64 2.31
CA ALA A 130 5.62 23.88 2.12
C ALA A 130 4.52 24.08 3.18
N LEU A 131 3.97 22.99 3.73
CA LEU A 131 2.98 23.02 4.80
C LEU A 131 3.59 23.20 6.20
N THR A 132 4.90 22.97 6.36
CA THR A 132 5.61 23.08 7.64
C THR A 132 6.76 24.11 7.58
N PRO A 133 6.50 25.38 7.24
CA PRO A 133 7.55 26.38 7.10
C PRO A 133 8.28 26.70 8.42
N ASN A 134 7.62 26.53 9.57
CA ASN A 134 8.19 26.80 10.89
C ASN A 134 8.46 25.52 11.70
N GLU A 135 8.28 24.35 11.08
CA GLU A 135 8.41 23.01 11.71
C GLU A 135 7.63 22.86 13.02
N THR A 136 6.51 23.57 13.17
CA THR A 136 5.73 23.55 14.42
C THR A 136 4.86 22.29 14.53
N VAL A 137 4.53 21.90 15.76
CA VAL A 137 3.64 20.76 16.03
C VAL A 137 2.26 20.93 15.35
N ALA A 138 1.75 22.17 15.28
CA ALA A 138 0.45 22.45 14.64
C ALA A 138 0.49 22.27 13.11
N GLU A 139 1.59 22.66 12.48
CA GLU A 139 1.82 22.45 11.04
C GLU A 139 1.95 20.95 10.72
N TRP A 140 2.75 20.21 11.51
CA TRP A 140 2.89 18.75 11.35
C TRP A 140 1.58 18.00 11.59
N ARG A 141 0.75 18.43 12.55
CA ARG A 141 -0.61 17.90 12.75
C ARG A 141 -1.45 18.03 11.48
N SER A 142 -1.37 19.16 10.80
CA SER A 142 -2.11 19.40 9.55
C SER A 142 -1.67 18.43 8.45
N VAL A 143 -0.36 18.16 8.33
CA VAL A 143 0.17 17.14 7.40
C VAL A 143 -0.36 15.74 7.72
N PHE A 144 -0.37 15.35 9.00
CA PHE A 144 -0.88 14.04 9.41
C PHE A 144 -2.39 13.90 9.18
N TYR A 145 -3.17 14.98 9.33
CA TYR A 145 -4.59 14.98 8.99
C TYR A 145 -4.84 14.78 7.50
N ILE A 146 -4.08 15.48 6.65
CA ILE A 146 -4.18 15.35 5.20
C ILE A 146 -3.83 13.91 4.80
N SER A 147 -2.76 13.34 5.35
CA SER A 147 -2.35 11.95 5.12
C SER A 147 -3.42 10.94 5.55
N GLY A 148 -4.01 11.13 6.73
CA GLY A 148 -5.13 10.31 7.22
C GLY A 148 -6.37 10.42 6.32
N GLY A 149 -6.71 11.63 5.87
CA GLY A 149 -7.81 11.88 4.94
C GLY A 149 -7.63 11.19 3.60
N ILE A 150 -6.42 11.24 3.02
CA ILE A 150 -6.09 10.53 1.77
C ILE A 150 -6.22 9.02 1.96
N SER A 151 -5.76 8.50 3.10
CA SER A 151 -5.86 7.07 3.42
C SER A 151 -7.31 6.60 3.53
N LEU A 152 -8.18 7.39 4.18
CA LEU A 152 -9.61 7.11 4.29
C LEU A 152 -10.33 7.23 2.93
N LEU A 153 -9.97 8.22 2.11
CA LEU A 153 -10.49 8.32 0.75
C LEU A 153 -10.12 7.09 -0.08
N GLY A 154 -8.86 6.64 0.01
CA GLY A 154 -8.39 5.41 -0.62
C GLY A 154 -9.17 4.19 -0.13
N CYS A 155 -9.42 4.09 1.17
CA CYS A 155 -10.27 3.04 1.76
C CYS A 155 -11.69 3.03 1.17
N ILE A 156 -12.34 4.19 1.05
CA ILE A 156 -13.69 4.31 0.52
C ILE A 156 -13.72 3.91 -0.97
N LEU A 157 -12.81 4.47 -1.77
CA LEU A 157 -12.73 4.19 -3.20
C LEU A 157 -12.45 2.71 -3.45
N PHE A 158 -11.51 2.11 -2.73
CA PHE A 158 -11.20 0.69 -2.86
C PHE A 158 -12.36 -0.19 -2.38
N GLY A 159 -12.95 0.12 -1.23
CA GLY A 159 -14.09 -0.62 -0.67
C GLY A 159 -15.28 -0.66 -1.63
N LEU A 160 -15.58 0.45 -2.31
CA LEU A 160 -16.69 0.55 -3.25
C LEU A 160 -16.36 -0.08 -4.61
N LEU A 161 -15.21 0.29 -5.21
CA LEU A 161 -14.92 0.02 -6.61
C LEU A 161 -14.12 -1.26 -6.86
N ALA A 162 -13.39 -1.79 -5.88
CA ALA A 162 -12.53 -2.94 -6.11
C ALA A 162 -13.34 -4.20 -6.45
N SER A 163 -12.79 -5.01 -7.34
CA SER A 163 -13.24 -6.37 -7.63
C SER A 163 -12.04 -7.30 -7.60
N SER A 164 -12.27 -8.60 -7.42
CA SER A 164 -11.23 -9.64 -7.51
C SER A 164 -11.72 -10.82 -8.35
N ILE A 165 -12.58 -10.52 -9.32
CA ILE A 165 -13.11 -11.49 -10.29
C ILE A 165 -12.22 -11.41 -11.53
N LYS A 166 -11.81 -12.58 -12.03
CA LYS A 166 -11.04 -12.69 -13.27
C LYS A 166 -11.78 -12.01 -14.41
N GLN A 167 -11.09 -11.13 -15.14
CA GLN A 167 -11.68 -10.36 -16.23
C GLN A 167 -11.67 -11.15 -17.55
N GLU A 168 -12.69 -10.95 -18.37
CA GLU A 168 -12.90 -11.69 -19.63
C GLU A 168 -11.75 -11.52 -20.63
N TRP A 169 -11.19 -10.31 -20.70
CA TRP A 169 -10.07 -9.98 -21.60
C TRP A 169 -8.75 -10.65 -21.22
N ASN A 170 -8.65 -11.28 -20.04
CA ASN A 170 -7.47 -12.07 -19.69
C ASN A 170 -7.28 -13.26 -20.66
N ASP A 171 -8.38 -13.82 -21.17
CA ASP A 171 -8.32 -15.05 -21.97
C ASP A 171 -8.27 -14.80 -23.47
N ASN A 172 -8.27 -13.54 -23.93
CA ASN A 172 -8.21 -13.19 -25.34
C ASN A 172 -6.95 -13.79 -26.00
N GLU A 173 -7.18 -14.89 -26.69
CA GLU A 173 -6.26 -15.50 -27.63
C GLU A 173 -5.99 -14.45 -28.73
N TYR A 174 -4.74 -14.03 -28.90
CA TYR A 174 -4.35 -13.42 -30.17
C TYR A 174 -4.58 -14.52 -31.20
N LYS A 175 -5.72 -14.49 -31.91
CA LYS A 175 -5.90 -15.32 -33.10
C LYS A 175 -4.74 -14.98 -34.01
N VAL A 176 -3.75 -15.87 -34.07
CA VAL A 176 -2.70 -15.82 -35.07
C VAL A 176 -3.45 -15.87 -36.39
N ILE A 177 -3.56 -14.72 -37.07
CA ILE A 177 -4.11 -14.66 -38.41
C ILE A 177 -3.20 -15.60 -39.21
N PRO A 178 -3.71 -16.72 -39.77
CA PRO A 178 -2.87 -17.59 -40.57
C PRO A 178 -2.25 -16.70 -41.64
N SER A 179 -0.92 -16.59 -41.66
CA SER A 179 -0.22 -15.89 -42.72
C SER A 179 -0.68 -16.54 -44.02
N SER A 180 -1.38 -15.77 -44.87
CA SER A 180 -1.75 -16.22 -46.20
C SER A 180 -0.51 -16.80 -46.87
N PRO A 181 -0.58 -17.99 -47.49
CA PRO A 181 0.59 -18.57 -48.14
C PRO A 181 1.12 -17.54 -49.15
N ILE A 182 2.37 -17.14 -48.94
CA ILE A 182 3.11 -16.30 -49.87
C ILE A 182 3.29 -17.17 -51.11
N ASN A 183 2.45 -16.99 -52.12
CA ASN A 183 2.68 -17.59 -53.43
C ASN A 183 3.99 -16.98 -53.96
N SER A 184 5.06 -17.77 -53.92
CA SER A 184 6.27 -17.49 -54.69
C SER A 184 5.90 -17.56 -56.18
N PRO A 185 6.15 -16.52 -56.98
CA PRO A 185 6.07 -16.64 -58.43
C PRO A 185 7.20 -17.55 -58.91
N ASP A 186 6.83 -18.49 -59.79
CA ASP A 186 7.70 -19.45 -60.48
C ASP A 186 8.81 -18.79 -61.31
#